data_AF-A0A7L4TSP1-F1
#
_entry.id   AF-A0A7L4TSP1-F1
#
_cell.length_a   1.000
_cell.length_b   1.000
_cell.length_c   1.000
_cell.angle_alpha   90.00
_cell.angle_beta   90.00
_cell.angle_gamma   90.00
#
_symmetry.space_group_name_H-M   'P 1'
#
loop_
_entity.id
_entity.type
_entity.pdbx_description
1 polymer ?
#
loop_
_entity_poly.entity_id
_entity_poly.type
_entity_poly.pdbx_seq_one_letter_code
_entity_poly.pdbx_strand_id
1 'polypeptide(L)'
;CPRVDMVTGPGNIYVVAAKRCLRGTVGIDSEAGPTEIAILADKTADPRHIAADLMSQAEHDTLAAAVLVTDSTTLAEAVQRELAPMVSATLHSERIRTSLTSKQSAIVMVRDIDQGLEVVNAYAAEHLEIQTADAAAVAARV
;
A
#
# COMPACT_ATOMS: atom_id res chain seq x y z
N CYS A 1 -32.78 -12.12 -10.93
CA CYS A 1 -32.59 -10.65 -10.80
C CYS A 1 -32.84 -9.98 -12.15
N PRO A 2 -33.34 -8.73 -12.18
CA PRO A 2 -33.45 -7.97 -13.43
C PRO A 2 -32.06 -7.74 -14.05
N ARG A 3 -32.02 -7.56 -15.38
CA ARG A 3 -30.79 -7.22 -16.09
C ARG A 3 -30.32 -5.81 -15.68
N VAL A 4 -29.01 -5.66 -15.53
CA VAL A 4 -28.35 -4.37 -15.27
C VAL A 4 -27.32 -4.10 -16.36
N ASP A 5 -26.97 -2.82 -16.55
CA ASP A 5 -25.98 -2.40 -17.53
C ASP A 5 -24.56 -2.27 -16.95
N MET A 6 -24.41 -2.24 -15.62
CA MET A 6 -23.12 -2.19 -14.93
C MET A 6 -23.14 -2.98 -13.61
N VAL A 7 -22.02 -3.62 -13.28
CA VAL A 7 -21.77 -4.29 -12.00
C VAL A 7 -20.51 -3.70 -11.36
N THR A 8 -20.64 -3.19 -10.14
CA THR A 8 -19.55 -2.53 -9.41
C THR A 8 -19.29 -3.22 -8.07
N GLY A 9 -18.11 -2.97 -7.52
CA GLY A 9 -17.70 -3.43 -6.20
C GLY A 9 -16.66 -4.56 -6.26
N PRO A 10 -15.80 -4.63 -5.24
CA PRO A 10 -14.82 -5.70 -5.11
C PRO A 10 -15.49 -7.02 -4.70
N GLY A 11 -14.75 -8.11 -4.83
CA GLY A 11 -15.17 -9.41 -4.36
C GLY A 11 -14.00 -10.39 -4.41
N ASN A 12 -14.25 -11.63 -3.97
CA ASN A 12 -13.23 -12.67 -4.03
C ASN A 12 -12.84 -13.01 -5.49
N ILE A 13 -11.84 -13.88 -5.65
CA ILE A 13 -11.30 -14.26 -6.97
C ILE A 13 -12.36 -14.75 -7.96
N TYR A 14 -13.46 -15.37 -7.49
CA TYR A 14 -14.56 -15.81 -8.35
C TYR A 14 -15.38 -14.63 -8.88
N VAL A 15 -15.62 -13.61 -8.05
CA VAL A 15 -16.29 -12.37 -8.48
C VAL A 15 -15.44 -11.63 -9.49
N VAL A 16 -14.13 -11.51 -9.25
CA VAL A 16 -13.19 -10.87 -10.20
C VAL A 16 -13.16 -11.64 -11.52
N ALA A 17 -13.03 -12.97 -11.49
CA ALA A 17 -13.05 -13.80 -12.70
C ALA A 17 -14.38 -13.71 -13.45
N ALA A 18 -15.51 -13.69 -12.75
CA ALA A 18 -16.83 -13.53 -13.35
C ALA A 18 -17.00 -12.15 -14.03
N LYS A 19 -16.58 -11.06 -13.36
CA LYS A 19 -16.56 -9.70 -13.94
C LYS A 19 -15.72 -9.67 -15.21
N ARG A 20 -14.54 -10.28 -15.20
CA ARG A 20 -13.66 -10.39 -16.38
C ARG A 20 -14.32 -11.14 -17.54
N CYS A 21 -14.96 -12.29 -17.28
CA CYS A 21 -15.67 -13.06 -18.30
C CYS A 21 -16.86 -12.31 -18.91
N LEU A 22 -17.49 -11.40 -18.16
CA LEU A 22 -18.65 -10.63 -18.60
C LEU A 22 -18.29 -9.26 -19.20
N ARG A 23 -17.00 -8.89 -19.21
CA ARG A 23 -16.53 -7.63 -19.77
C ARG A 23 -16.94 -7.52 -21.24
N GLY A 24 -17.61 -6.41 -21.59
CA GLY A 24 -18.15 -6.18 -22.93
C GLY A 24 -19.59 -6.68 -23.14
N THR A 25 -20.12 -7.51 -22.23
CA THR A 25 -21.55 -7.86 -22.19
C THR A 25 -22.31 -6.98 -21.19
N VAL A 26 -21.65 -6.66 -20.07
CA VAL A 26 -22.10 -5.70 -19.05
C VAL A 26 -20.90 -4.82 -18.68
N GLY A 27 -21.15 -3.58 -18.28
CA GLY A 27 -20.12 -2.70 -17.73
C GLY A 27 -19.55 -3.27 -16.43
N ILE A 28 -18.24 -3.16 -16.27
CA ILE A 28 -17.54 -3.41 -15.00
C ILE A 28 -16.68 -2.18 -14.68
N ASP A 29 -16.47 -1.91 -13.41
CA ASP A 29 -15.60 -0.84 -12.92
C ASP A 29 -14.12 -1.17 -13.20
N SER A 30 -13.54 -2.09 -12.41
CA SER A 30 -12.16 -2.53 -12.52
C SER A 30 -12.01 -3.99 -12.09
N GLU A 31 -10.92 -4.62 -12.54
CA GLU A 31 -10.46 -5.89 -11.98
C GLU A 31 -9.73 -5.57 -10.67
N ALA A 32 -10.26 -6.07 -9.55
CA ALA A 32 -9.61 -5.85 -8.26
C ALA A 32 -8.31 -6.67 -8.19
N GLY A 33 -7.20 -5.98 -7.90
CA GLY A 33 -5.93 -6.58 -7.52
C GLY A 33 -5.77 -6.66 -5.99
N PRO A 34 -4.64 -7.15 -5.50
CA PRO A 34 -4.27 -6.98 -4.10
C PRO A 34 -4.26 -5.51 -3.72
N THR A 35 -4.57 -5.20 -2.47
CA THR A 35 -4.60 -3.82 -1.97
C THR A 35 -3.18 -3.35 -1.67
N GLU A 36 -2.86 -2.10 -1.98
CA GLU A 36 -1.49 -1.58 -1.92
C GLU A 36 -1.40 -0.24 -1.18
N ILE A 37 -0.35 -0.05 -0.39
CA ILE A 37 0.05 1.24 0.19
C ILE A 37 1.53 1.50 -0.12
N ALA A 38 1.82 2.72 -0.55
CA ALA A 38 3.16 3.27 -0.60
C ALA A 38 3.24 4.54 0.26
N ILE A 39 4.28 4.66 1.06
CA ILE A 39 4.54 5.83 1.90
C ILE A 39 5.87 6.44 1.46
N LEU A 40 5.85 7.66 0.92
CA LEU A 40 7.05 8.46 0.69
C LEU A 40 7.32 9.31 1.93
N ALA A 41 8.42 9.06 2.62
CA ALA A 41 8.74 9.72 3.88
C ALA A 41 10.17 10.26 3.93
N ASP A 42 10.32 11.47 4.48
CA ASP A 42 11.62 12.00 4.87
C ASP A 42 11.88 11.78 6.37
N LYS A 43 13.10 12.10 6.80
CA LYS A 43 13.55 11.97 8.21
C LYS A 43 12.69 12.69 9.26
N THR A 44 11.76 13.56 8.89
CA THR A 44 10.89 14.29 9.83
C THR A 44 9.63 13.52 10.20
N ALA A 45 9.31 12.44 9.47
CA ALA A 45 8.16 11.60 9.75
C ALA A 45 8.28 10.84 11.08
N ASP A 46 7.13 10.55 11.69
CA ASP A 46 7.08 9.73 12.90
C ASP A 46 7.12 8.24 12.52
N PRO A 47 8.16 7.49 12.94
CA PRO A 47 8.28 6.06 12.61
C PRO A 47 7.11 5.22 13.12
N ARG A 48 6.40 5.64 14.18
CA ARG A 48 5.24 4.94 14.72
C ARG A 48 4.01 5.09 13.83
N HIS A 49 3.82 6.26 13.24
CA HIS A 49 2.71 6.48 12.30
C HIS A 49 2.93 5.64 11.05
N ILE A 50 4.12 5.73 10.44
CA ILE A 50 4.48 4.90 9.27
C ILE A 50 4.28 3.40 9.58
N ALA A 51 4.75 2.91 10.72
CA ALA A 51 4.56 1.51 11.11
C ALA A 51 3.08 1.12 11.23
N ALA A 52 2.24 2.01 11.78
CA ALA A 52 0.80 1.80 11.89
C ALA A 52 0.13 1.77 10.51
N ASP A 53 0.50 2.68 9.61
CA ASP A 53 -0.10 2.80 8.28
C ASP A 53 0.28 1.59 7.41
N LEU A 54 1.56 1.18 7.41
CA LEU A 54 1.99 -0.08 6.76
C LEU A 54 1.25 -1.30 7.30
N MET A 55 1.05 -1.35 8.62
CA MET A 55 0.32 -2.46 9.28
C MET A 55 -1.16 -2.47 8.91
N SER A 56 -1.80 -1.30 8.81
CA SER A 56 -3.22 -1.18 8.44
C SER A 56 -3.50 -1.77 7.06
N GLN A 57 -2.56 -1.63 6.11
CA GLN A 57 -2.73 -2.27 4.80
C GLN A 57 -2.43 -3.77 4.87
N ALA A 58 -1.38 -4.16 5.58
CA ALA A 58 -0.96 -5.55 5.71
C ALA A 58 -1.99 -6.45 6.44
N GLU A 59 -2.93 -5.89 7.20
CA GLU A 59 -4.00 -6.67 7.84
C GLU A 59 -5.15 -7.05 6.90
N HIS A 60 -5.27 -6.41 5.74
CA HIS A 60 -6.36 -6.69 4.79
C HIS A 60 -6.23 -8.08 4.18
N ASP A 61 -5.07 -8.41 3.61
CA ASP A 61 -4.82 -9.68 2.90
C ASP A 61 -3.33 -10.07 3.00
N THR A 62 -3.03 -11.37 2.93
CA THR A 62 -1.65 -11.87 2.83
C THR A 62 -0.91 -11.43 1.55
N LEU A 63 -1.65 -11.05 0.51
CA LEU A 63 -1.14 -10.51 -0.75
C LEU A 63 -1.08 -8.97 -0.77
N ALA A 64 -1.47 -8.31 0.32
CA ALA A 64 -1.37 -6.85 0.41
C ALA A 64 0.10 -6.41 0.31
N ALA A 65 0.32 -5.29 -0.38
CA ALA A 65 1.64 -4.69 -0.53
C ALA A 65 1.77 -3.47 0.40
N ALA A 66 2.84 -3.42 1.17
CA ALA A 66 3.17 -2.28 2.02
C ALA A 66 4.62 -1.83 1.77
N VAL A 67 4.76 -0.63 1.18
CA VAL A 67 6.05 -0.10 0.73
C VAL A 67 6.36 1.21 1.43
N LEU A 68 7.53 1.29 2.07
CA LEU A 68 8.10 2.54 2.55
C LEU A 68 9.21 2.99 1.60
N VAL A 69 9.10 4.19 1.04
CA VAL A 69 10.15 4.85 0.25
C VAL A 69 10.74 5.97 1.08
N THR A 70 12.05 5.93 1.36
CA THR A 70 12.70 6.96 2.17
C THR A 70 14.17 7.14 1.82
N ASP A 71 14.68 8.36 2.01
CA ASP A 71 16.10 8.70 1.94
C ASP A 71 16.83 8.53 3.29
N SER A 72 16.09 8.21 4.36
CA SER A 72 16.62 8.15 5.72
C SER A 72 16.75 6.72 6.22
N THR A 73 18.00 6.25 6.31
CA THR A 73 18.31 4.94 6.93
C THR A 73 17.88 4.89 8.40
N THR A 74 18.04 6.00 9.12
CA THR A 74 17.63 6.11 10.52
C THR A 74 16.10 5.96 10.68
N LEU A 75 15.31 6.56 9.78
CA LEU A 75 13.86 6.38 9.79
C LEU A 75 13.49 4.93 9.47
N ALA A 76 14.09 4.34 8.43
CA ALA A 76 13.84 2.95 8.05
C ALA A 76 14.12 1.95 9.20
N GLU A 77 15.22 2.13 9.94
CA GLU A 77 15.56 1.33 11.11
C GLU A 77 14.58 1.57 12.27
N ALA A 78 14.13 2.81 12.47
CA ALA A 78 13.14 3.15 13.50
C ALA A 78 11.77 2.52 13.20
N VAL A 79 11.29 2.59 11.96
CA VAL A 79 10.03 1.97 11.53
C VAL A 79 10.06 0.45 11.75
N GLN A 80 11.16 -0.22 11.39
CA GLN A 80 11.30 -1.66 11.65
C GLN A 80 11.24 -2.01 13.14
N ARG A 81 11.82 -1.17 14.01
CA ARG A 81 11.75 -1.35 15.47
C ARG A 81 10.34 -1.17 16.03
N GLU A 82 9.54 -0.26 15.47
CA GLU A 82 8.14 -0.05 15.88
C GLU A 82 7.21 -1.15 15.35
N LEU A 83 7.45 -1.66 14.14
CA LEU A 83 6.64 -2.74 13.54
C LEU A 83 6.62 -4.01 14.39
N ALA A 84 7.77 -4.47 14.89
CA ALA A 84 7.86 -5.74 15.62
C ALA A 84 6.91 -5.84 16.85
N PRO A 85 6.91 -4.89 17.81
CA PRO A 85 5.98 -4.91 18.93
C PRO A 85 4.52 -4.65 18.50
N MET A 86 4.28 -3.77 17.52
CA MET A 86 2.92 -3.48 17.02
C MET A 86 2.28 -4.73 16.42
N VAL A 87 2.95 -5.37 15.46
CA VAL A 87 2.45 -6.59 14.80
C VAL A 87 2.16 -7.68 15.82
N SER A 88 3.04 -7.85 16.82
CA SER A 88 2.88 -8.88 17.85
C SER A 88 1.71 -8.65 18.81
N ALA A 89 1.23 -7.40 18.93
CA ALA A 89 0.10 -7.03 19.78
C ALA A 89 -1.27 -7.16 19.08
N THR A 90 -1.31 -7.42 17.77
CA THR A 90 -2.57 -7.49 17.00
C THR A 90 -3.13 -8.91 16.88
N LEU A 91 -4.44 -9.01 16.69
CA LEU A 91 -5.15 -10.28 16.46
C LEU A 91 -4.73 -10.95 15.14
N HIS A 92 -4.44 -10.16 14.11
CA HIS A 92 -4.12 -10.63 12.74
C HIS A 92 -2.62 -10.78 12.48
N SER A 93 -1.82 -10.97 13.53
CA SER A 93 -0.35 -10.90 13.46
C SER A 93 0.28 -11.83 12.40
N GLU A 94 -0.22 -13.05 12.21
CA GLU A 94 0.26 -13.97 11.16
C GLU A 94 0.05 -13.44 9.74
N ARG A 95 -1.14 -12.86 9.48
CA ARG A 95 -1.47 -12.29 8.16
C ARG A 95 -0.58 -11.09 7.87
N ILE A 96 -0.46 -10.20 8.85
CA ILE A 96 0.37 -9.01 8.75
C ILE A 96 1.83 -9.39 8.51
N ARG A 97 2.39 -10.35 9.27
CA ARG A 97 3.76 -10.84 9.04
C ARG A 97 3.93 -11.41 7.63
N THR A 98 2.95 -12.18 7.16
CA THR A 98 2.99 -12.76 5.81
C THR A 98 3.02 -11.66 4.74
N SER A 99 2.16 -10.65 4.84
CA SER A 99 2.13 -9.52 3.89
C SER A 99 3.42 -8.70 3.95
N LEU A 100 3.88 -8.30 5.15
CA LEU A 100 5.06 -7.45 5.34
C LEU A 100 6.38 -8.14 4.93
N THR A 101 6.44 -9.47 4.99
CA THR A 101 7.63 -10.25 4.57
C THR A 101 7.51 -10.84 3.17
N SER A 102 6.39 -10.59 2.49
CA SER A 102 6.19 -11.02 1.11
C SER A 102 7.08 -10.25 0.15
N LYS A 103 7.23 -10.78 -1.06
CA LYS A 103 7.91 -10.09 -2.17
C LYS A 103 7.22 -8.79 -2.64
N GLN A 104 6.02 -8.49 -2.14
CA GLN A 104 5.26 -7.30 -2.50
C GLN A 104 5.52 -6.12 -1.54
N SER A 105 6.09 -6.38 -0.36
CA SER A 105 6.37 -5.35 0.65
C SER A 105 7.87 -5.10 0.73
N ALA A 106 8.26 -3.84 0.92
CA ALA A 106 9.67 -3.46 0.97
C ALA A 106 9.88 -2.10 1.64
N ILE A 107 11.09 -1.92 2.20
CA ILE A 107 11.62 -0.57 2.43
C ILE A 107 12.59 -0.27 1.27
N VAL A 108 12.27 0.75 0.49
CA VAL A 108 13.03 1.21 -0.66
C VAL A 108 13.84 2.44 -0.26
N MET A 109 15.16 2.26 -0.23
CA MET A 109 16.08 3.37 0.02
C MET A 109 16.30 4.18 -1.25
N VAL A 110 16.11 5.49 -1.16
CA VAL A 110 16.39 6.45 -2.23
C VAL A 110 17.45 7.45 -1.80
N ARG A 111 17.97 8.24 -2.75
CA ARG A 111 18.97 9.27 -2.47
C ARG A 111 18.36 10.53 -1.86
N ASP A 112 17.14 10.86 -2.27
CA ASP A 112 16.40 12.06 -1.91
C ASP A 112 14.91 11.91 -2.27
N ILE A 113 14.10 12.91 -1.91
CA ILE A 113 12.66 12.96 -2.21
C ILE A 113 12.36 13.02 -3.71
N ASP A 114 13.25 13.58 -4.53
CA ASP A 114 13.03 13.65 -5.98
C ASP A 114 13.10 12.25 -6.61
N GLN A 115 14.10 11.44 -6.22
CA GLN A 115 14.13 10.04 -6.60
C GLN A 115 12.97 9.25 -5.96
N GLY A 116 12.56 9.61 -4.74
CA GLY A 116 11.37 9.05 -4.11
C GLY A 116 10.11 9.23 -4.96
N LEU A 117 9.93 10.42 -5.54
CA LEU A 117 8.84 10.72 -6.48
C LEU A 117 8.92 9.87 -7.75
N GLU A 118 10.11 9.67 -8.32
CA GLU A 118 10.30 8.76 -9.46
C GLU A 118 9.84 7.33 -9.13
N VAL A 119 10.18 6.85 -7.93
CA VAL A 119 9.78 5.51 -7.46
C VAL A 119 8.28 5.41 -7.28
N VAL A 120 7.64 6.33 -6.56
CA VAL A 120 6.19 6.24 -6.31
C VAL A 120 5.36 6.45 -7.58
N ASN A 121 5.81 7.30 -8.52
CA ASN A 121 5.17 7.48 -9.82
C ASN A 121 5.29 6.22 -10.69
N ALA A 122 6.44 5.55 -10.67
CA ALA A 122 6.63 4.30 -11.40
C ALA A 122 5.86 3.13 -10.76
N TYR A 123 5.75 3.12 -9.43
CA TYR A 123 5.04 2.10 -8.68
C TYR A 123 3.51 2.24 -8.79
N ALA A 124 3.00 3.49 -8.82
CA ALA A 124 1.60 3.82 -9.03
C ALA A 124 0.64 3.10 -8.05
N ALA A 125 0.95 3.22 -6.76
CA ALA A 125 0.18 2.58 -5.68
C ALA A 125 -1.30 2.99 -5.67
N GLU A 126 -2.15 2.09 -5.19
CA GLU A 126 -3.57 2.39 -4.90
C GLU A 126 -3.71 3.51 -3.86
N HIS A 127 -2.98 3.41 -2.75
CA HIS A 127 -2.87 4.44 -1.74
C HIS A 127 -1.44 4.96 -1.67
N LEU A 128 -1.27 6.28 -1.83
CA LEU A 128 0.00 6.96 -1.64
C LEU A 128 -0.11 7.94 -0.48
N GLU A 129 0.78 7.79 0.49
CA GLU A 129 0.95 8.75 1.57
C GLU A 129 2.26 9.52 1.42
N ILE A 130 2.21 10.82 1.66
CA ILE A 130 3.38 11.70 1.65
C ILE A 130 3.60 12.20 3.07
N GLN A 131 4.55 11.59 3.77
CA GLN A 131 4.93 11.95 5.15
C GLN A 131 6.28 12.68 5.14
N THR A 132 6.27 13.92 4.66
CA THR A 132 7.46 14.77 4.54
C THR A 132 7.25 16.12 5.23
N ALA A 133 8.33 16.87 5.47
CA ALA A 133 8.26 18.19 6.08
C ALA A 133 7.34 19.18 5.31
N ASP A 134 7.27 19.06 3.97
CA ASP A 134 6.34 19.82 3.12
C ASP A 134 5.50 18.89 2.24
N ALA A 135 4.64 18.11 2.89
CA ALA A 135 3.81 17.11 2.24
C ALA A 135 2.94 17.68 1.10
N ALA A 136 2.43 18.90 1.24
CA ALA A 136 1.58 19.51 0.22
C ALA A 136 2.34 19.83 -1.06
N ALA A 137 3.56 20.40 -0.95
CA ALA A 137 4.39 20.69 -2.11
C ALA A 137 4.89 19.42 -2.81
N VAL A 138 5.24 18.39 -2.03
CA VAL A 138 5.67 17.10 -2.59
C VAL A 138 4.50 16.38 -3.27
N ALA A 139 3.32 16.34 -2.66
CA ALA A 139 2.12 15.72 -3.24
C ALA A 139 1.69 16.36 -4.56
N ALA A 140 1.90 17.66 -4.74
CA ALA A 140 1.58 18.36 -5.99
C ALA A 140 2.44 17.93 -7.20
N ARG A 141 3.44 17.07 -6.99
CA ARG A 141 4.39 16.59 -8.00
C ARG A 141 4.18 15.12 -8.39
N VAL A 142 3.18 14.47 -7.81
CA VAL A 142 2.74 13.10 -8.11
C VAL A 142 1.75 13.15 -9.27
#